data_AF-A0A5N7A6N0-F1
#
_entry.id   AF-A0A5N7A6N0-F1
#
_cell.length_a   1.000
_cell.length_b   1.000
_cell.length_c   1.000
_cell.angle_alpha   90.00
_cell.angle_beta   90.00
_cell.angle_gamma   90.00
#
_symmetry.space_group_name_H-M   'P 1'
#
loop_
_entity.id
_entity.type
_entity.pdbx_description
1 polymer ?
#
loop_
_entity_poly.entity_id
_entity_poly.type
_entity_poly.pdbx_seq_one_letter_code
_entity_poly.pdbx_strand_id
1 'polypeptide(L)'
;MNDTTAEPTYSYPPRPARASFNITRELHVACLLDDIERVVELLAMGADRDALSYADYSALDVADLLNRVSVVKCLLAQVNIQETGMLELMYAIRQGRSTVVRALLEMGLNDQLQDEALFRGVFLMACYIGTTFVVNALVKYGPGLFISPFEDMFVHVAMFLNNTEVADTIRDIADIERRKMFRDVEAYMLPNSYLEVTEDTDKVFSDFLNDPNSPNFDASPEHDEQLLIDSWL
;
A
#
# COMPACT_ATOMS: atom_id res chain seq x y z
N MET A 1 86.52 1.35 -15.19
CA MET A 1 85.18 1.53 -15.78
C MET A 1 84.26 0.61 -15.02
N ASN A 2 83.64 1.09 -13.94
CA ASN A 2 82.64 0.35 -13.17
C ASN A 2 81.46 1.31 -12.97
N ASP A 3 80.55 1.32 -13.94
CA ASP A 3 79.29 2.04 -13.84
C ASP A 3 78.31 1.17 -13.06
N THR A 4 78.29 1.34 -11.73
CA THR A 4 77.21 0.84 -10.88
C THR A 4 75.96 1.67 -11.13
N THR A 5 75.06 1.14 -11.97
CA THR A 5 73.72 1.68 -12.19
C THR A 5 72.91 1.60 -10.89
N ALA A 6 72.75 2.72 -10.21
CA ALA A 6 71.88 2.83 -9.04
C ALA A 6 70.42 2.62 -9.46
N GLU A 7 69.72 1.68 -8.82
CA GLU A 7 68.30 1.44 -9.06
C GLU A 7 67.45 2.66 -8.64
N PRO A 8 66.43 3.04 -9.42
CA PRO A 8 65.54 4.14 -9.06
C PRO A 8 64.71 3.75 -7.82
N THR A 9 64.87 4.50 -6.74
CA THR A 9 64.06 4.37 -5.53
C THR A 9 62.63 4.85 -5.82
N TYR A 10 61.75 3.91 -6.16
CA TYR A 10 60.32 4.18 -6.26
C TYR A 10 59.75 4.49 -4.87
N SER A 11 59.57 5.78 -4.58
CA SER A 11 58.80 6.23 -3.43
C SER A 11 57.32 5.93 -3.70
N TYR A 12 56.83 4.82 -3.12
CA TYR A 12 55.40 4.53 -3.14
C TYR A 12 54.67 5.64 -2.37
N PRO A 13 53.56 6.19 -2.91
CA PRO A 13 52.71 7.07 -2.13
C PRO A 13 52.30 6.34 -0.85
N PRO A 14 52.28 7.03 0.31
CA PRO A 14 51.96 6.41 1.57
C PRO A 14 50.60 5.71 1.44
N ARG A 15 50.55 4.43 1.85
CA ARG A 15 49.33 3.64 1.91
C ARG A 15 48.28 4.48 2.66
N PRO A 16 47.09 4.74 2.09
CA PRO A 16 46.11 5.59 2.77
C PRO A 16 45.89 5.00 4.16
N ALA A 17 46.06 5.85 5.18
CA ALA A 17 45.89 5.46 6.57
C ALA A 17 44.56 4.73 6.70
N ARG A 18 44.57 3.60 7.43
CA ARG A 18 43.38 2.80 7.76
C ARG A 18 42.25 3.79 8.08
N ALA A 19 41.22 3.84 7.22
CA ALA A 19 40.21 4.89 7.28
C ALA A 19 39.75 5.05 8.73
N SER A 20 39.92 6.25 9.29
CA SER A 20 39.46 6.57 10.64
C SER A 20 38.02 6.10 10.78
N PHE A 21 37.72 5.33 11.83
CA PHE A 21 36.38 4.80 12.07
C PHE A 21 35.36 5.95 11.98
N ASN A 22 34.57 5.96 10.91
CA ASN A 22 33.57 6.99 10.68
C ASN A 22 32.20 6.37 10.94
N ILE A 23 31.63 6.72 12.09
CA ILE A 23 30.37 6.18 12.57
C ILE A 23 29.21 6.35 11.57
N THR A 24 29.19 7.45 10.80
CA THR A 24 28.14 7.68 9.80
C THR A 24 28.32 6.76 8.60
N ARG A 25 29.55 6.57 8.12
CA ARG A 25 29.84 5.62 7.04
C ARG A 25 29.47 4.20 7.46
N GLU A 26 29.82 3.80 8.68
CA GLU A 26 29.48 2.48 9.22
C GLU A 26 27.96 2.29 9.32
N LEU A 27 27.20 3.34 9.64
CA LEU A 27 25.73 3.28 9.65
C LEU A 27 25.16 2.99 8.26
N HIS A 28 25.68 3.65 7.22
CA HIS A 28 25.27 3.37 5.84
C HIS A 28 25.61 1.94 5.42
N VAL A 29 26.79 1.44 5.80
CA VAL A 29 27.20 0.05 5.52
C VAL A 29 26.30 -0.94 6.25
N ALA A 30 25.96 -0.69 7.51
CA ALA A 30 25.04 -1.54 8.26
C ALA A 30 23.65 -1.59 7.63
N CYS A 31 23.13 -0.43 7.16
CA CYS A 31 21.86 -0.37 6.43
C CYS A 31 21.90 -1.13 5.10
N LEU A 32 23.03 -1.07 4.38
CA LEU A 32 23.24 -1.82 3.13
C LEU A 32 23.24 -3.33 3.36
N LEU A 33 23.84 -3.79 4.47
CA LEU A 33 23.96 -5.19 4.84
C LEU A 33 22.72 -5.77 5.55
N ASP A 34 21.71 -4.93 5.83
CA ASP A 34 20.52 -5.28 6.64
C ASP A 34 20.88 -5.76 8.06
N ASP A 35 21.97 -5.21 8.62
CA ASP A 35 22.48 -5.55 9.95
C ASP A 35 21.81 -4.69 11.02
N ILE A 36 20.67 -5.16 11.51
CA ILE A 36 19.81 -4.45 12.47
C ILE A 36 20.54 -4.20 13.80
N GLU A 37 21.27 -5.20 14.30
CA GLU A 37 21.99 -5.12 15.57
C GLU A 37 23.04 -4.01 15.51
N ARG A 38 23.81 -3.99 14.42
CA ARG A 38 24.82 -2.96 14.19
C ARG A 38 24.22 -1.57 14.01
N VAL A 39 23.07 -1.46 13.34
CA VAL A 39 22.34 -0.17 13.23
C VAL A 39 21.95 0.36 14.61
N VAL A 40 21.39 -0.49 15.48
CA VAL A 40 21.00 -0.11 16.84
C VAL A 40 22.20 0.34 17.66
N GLU A 41 23.31 -0.40 17.60
CA GLU A 41 24.56 -0.01 18.28
C GLU A 41 25.11 1.33 17.79
N LEU A 42 25.11 1.55 16.47
CA LEU A 42 25.62 2.79 15.87
C LEU A 42 24.74 3.99 16.25
N LEU A 43 23.42 3.84 16.23
CA LEU A 43 22.50 4.87 16.72
C LEU A 43 22.71 5.16 18.21
N ALA A 44 22.94 4.13 19.04
CA ALA A 44 23.22 4.29 20.47
C ALA A 44 24.56 4.99 20.73
N MET A 45 25.55 4.82 19.84
CA MET A 45 26.82 5.53 19.86
C MET A 45 26.72 6.99 19.37
N GLY A 46 25.53 7.46 18.99
CA GLY A 46 25.27 8.82 18.53
C GLY A 46 25.52 9.03 17.04
N ALA A 47 25.41 7.98 16.23
CA ALA A 47 25.39 8.13 14.78
C ALA A 47 24.20 9.02 14.37
N ASP A 48 24.50 10.06 13.60
CA ASP A 48 23.47 10.88 13.00
C ASP A 48 22.79 10.11 11.86
N ARG A 49 21.48 9.88 12.00
CA ARG A 49 20.65 9.19 11.01
C ARG A 49 20.50 9.99 9.71
N ASP A 50 20.50 11.31 9.82
CA ASP A 50 20.26 12.22 8.71
C ASP A 50 21.58 12.60 8.00
N ALA A 51 22.71 12.06 8.49
CA ALA A 51 24.01 12.23 7.86
C ALA A 51 24.02 11.66 6.44
N LEU A 52 24.64 12.41 5.54
CA LEU A 52 24.74 12.04 4.13
C LEU A 52 26.03 11.29 3.84
N SER A 53 25.91 10.30 2.96
CA SER A 53 27.01 9.63 2.26
C SER A 53 27.75 10.59 1.31
N TYR A 54 28.89 10.15 0.78
CA TYR A 54 29.60 10.84 -0.32
C TYR A 54 28.77 10.99 -1.60
N ALA A 55 27.68 10.23 -1.72
CA ALA A 55 26.74 10.28 -2.84
C ALA A 55 25.43 10.99 -2.46
N ASP A 56 25.42 11.78 -1.39
CA ASP A 56 24.28 12.57 -0.90
C ASP A 56 23.03 11.75 -0.53
N TYR A 57 23.20 10.46 -0.25
CA TYR A 57 22.14 9.60 0.30
C TYR A 57 22.23 9.56 1.82
N SER A 58 21.09 9.67 2.50
CA SER A 58 20.99 9.39 3.93
C SER A 58 20.97 7.87 4.20
N ALA A 59 21.20 7.47 5.45
CA ALA A 59 21.03 6.07 5.86
C ALA A 59 19.60 5.57 5.61
N LEU A 60 18.61 6.46 5.76
CA LEU A 60 17.20 6.18 5.48
C LEU A 60 16.95 5.93 3.98
N ASP A 61 17.59 6.70 3.08
CA ASP A 61 17.48 6.50 1.63
C ASP A 61 18.02 5.14 1.19
N VAL A 62 19.18 4.73 1.76
CA VAL A 62 19.77 3.41 1.48
C VAL A 62 18.81 2.29 1.93
N ALA A 63 18.22 2.43 3.10
CA ALA A 63 17.28 1.43 3.63
C ALA A 63 15.96 1.39 2.82
N ASP A 64 15.44 2.54 2.39
CA ASP A 64 14.22 2.63 1.57
C ASP A 64 14.42 2.03 0.18
N LEU A 65 15.54 2.35 -0.49
CA LEU A 65 15.89 1.80 -1.81
C LEU A 65 16.01 0.27 -1.80
N LEU A 66 16.49 -0.30 -0.70
CA LEU A 66 16.66 -1.74 -0.51
C LEU A 66 15.44 -2.42 0.12
N ASN A 67 14.34 -1.69 0.37
CA ASN A 67 13.12 -2.18 1.02
C ASN A 67 13.36 -2.82 2.41
N ARG A 68 14.32 -2.31 3.18
CA ARG A 68 14.69 -2.82 4.52
C ARG A 68 13.81 -2.25 5.61
N VAL A 69 12.56 -2.71 5.69
CA VAL A 69 11.55 -2.20 6.63
C VAL A 69 12.03 -2.24 8.09
N SER A 70 12.68 -3.33 8.51
CA SER A 70 13.18 -3.47 9.89
C SER A 70 14.24 -2.42 10.23
N VAL A 71 15.18 -2.18 9.31
CA VAL A 71 16.20 -1.12 9.46
C VAL A 71 15.55 0.26 9.48
N VAL A 72 14.60 0.52 8.57
CA VAL A 72 13.84 1.78 8.55
C VAL A 72 13.15 2.03 9.89
N LYS A 73 12.52 1.01 10.49
CA LYS A 73 11.92 1.13 11.83
C LYS A 73 12.95 1.48 12.90
N CYS A 74 14.13 0.86 12.87
CA CYS A 74 15.22 1.19 13.80
C CYS A 74 15.70 2.63 13.62
N LEU A 75 15.85 3.09 12.37
CA LEU A 75 16.20 4.48 12.06
C LEU A 75 15.09 5.44 12.52
N LEU A 76 13.82 5.06 12.42
CA LEU A 76 12.68 5.85 12.86
C LEU A 76 12.36 5.70 14.37
N ALA A 77 13.11 4.89 15.12
CA ALA A 77 12.79 4.59 16.52
C ALA A 77 12.82 5.82 17.45
N GLN A 78 13.56 6.87 17.07
CA GLN A 78 13.61 8.15 17.79
C GLN A 78 12.44 9.08 17.45
N VAL A 79 11.69 8.81 16.38
CA VAL A 79 10.55 9.62 15.95
C VAL A 79 9.37 9.31 16.86
N ASN A 80 8.80 10.35 17.47
CA ASN A 80 7.58 10.20 18.24
C ASN A 80 6.38 10.04 17.30
N ILE A 81 6.01 8.79 17.00
CA ILE A 81 4.89 8.46 16.10
C ILE A 81 3.60 9.17 16.51
N GLN A 82 3.38 9.41 17.81
CA GLN A 82 2.15 10.04 18.29
C GLN A 82 2.07 11.55 17.98
N GLU A 83 3.21 12.25 17.94
CA GLU A 83 3.23 13.70 17.73
C GLU A 83 3.60 14.07 16.30
N THR A 84 4.57 13.37 15.70
CA THR A 84 5.15 13.71 14.40
C THR A 84 4.88 12.67 13.32
N GLY A 85 4.28 11.52 13.67
CA GLY A 85 4.07 10.42 12.71
C GLY A 85 3.24 10.81 11.49
N MET A 86 2.19 11.62 11.66
CA MET A 86 1.37 12.12 10.55
C MET A 86 2.16 13.02 9.59
N LEU A 87 2.97 13.92 10.13
CA LEU A 87 3.81 14.81 9.32
C LEU A 87 4.86 14.00 8.54
N GLU A 88 5.50 13.04 9.21
CA GLU A 88 6.49 12.14 8.61
C GLU A 88 5.87 11.30 7.49
N LEU A 89 4.64 10.80 7.70
CA LEU A 89 3.89 10.05 6.69
C LEU A 89 3.59 10.92 5.46
N MET A 90 3.11 12.15 5.65
CA MET A 90 2.84 13.06 4.54
C MET A 90 4.11 13.37 3.73
N TYR A 91 5.25 13.53 4.42
CA TYR A 91 6.53 13.74 3.76
C TYR A 91 6.98 12.50 2.98
N ALA A 92 6.85 11.31 3.57
CA ALA A 92 7.17 10.04 2.92
C ALA A 92 6.31 9.80 1.66
N ILE A 93 5.01 10.09 1.73
CA ILE A 93 4.09 10.02 0.57
C ILE A 93 4.56 10.96 -0.55
N ARG A 94 4.87 12.21 -0.21
CA ARG A 94 5.34 13.21 -1.18
C ARG A 94 6.66 12.82 -1.86
N GLN A 95 7.51 12.10 -1.15
CA GLN A 95 8.79 11.60 -1.66
C GLN A 95 8.70 10.23 -2.34
N GLY A 96 7.53 9.59 -2.33
CA GLY A 96 7.36 8.25 -2.88
C GLY A 96 8.03 7.13 -2.08
N ARG A 97 8.41 7.38 -0.82
CA ARG A 97 9.15 6.43 0.05
C ARG A 97 8.22 5.37 0.64
N SER A 98 7.88 4.37 -0.16
CA SER A 98 6.91 3.32 0.23
C SER A 98 7.36 2.48 1.42
N THR A 99 8.67 2.26 1.60
CA THR A 99 9.18 1.47 2.73
C THR A 99 9.01 2.24 4.04
N VAL A 100 9.24 3.55 4.01
CA VAL A 100 8.99 4.46 5.13
C VAL A 100 7.50 4.53 5.48
N VAL A 101 6.63 4.69 4.48
CA VAL A 101 5.16 4.65 4.68
C VAL A 101 4.75 3.36 5.38
N ARG A 102 5.20 2.21 4.86
CA ARG A 102 4.93 0.92 5.48
C ARG A 102 5.44 0.84 6.92
N ALA A 103 6.68 1.27 7.17
CA ALA A 103 7.26 1.24 8.50
C ALA A 103 6.47 2.08 9.50
N LEU A 104 6.06 3.30 9.12
CA LEU A 104 5.27 4.19 9.96
C LEU A 104 3.90 3.59 10.32
N LEU A 105 3.20 3.00 9.35
CA LEU A 105 1.92 2.32 9.58
C LEU A 105 2.09 1.12 10.54
N GLU A 106 3.11 0.30 10.33
CA GLU A 106 3.44 -0.85 11.19
C GLU A 106 3.95 -0.43 12.60
N MET A 107 4.39 0.82 12.79
CA MET A 107 4.82 1.37 14.09
C MET A 107 3.68 1.93 14.95
N GLY A 108 2.43 1.79 14.50
CA GLY A 108 1.24 2.20 15.27
C GLY A 108 0.59 3.50 14.78
N LEU A 109 1.03 4.06 13.65
CA LEU A 109 0.36 5.23 13.07
C LEU A 109 -1.08 4.95 12.62
N ASN A 110 -1.42 3.67 12.42
CA ASN A 110 -2.79 3.22 12.14
C ASN A 110 -3.79 3.67 13.21
N ASP A 111 -3.38 3.78 14.48
CA ASP A 111 -4.27 4.24 15.56
C ASP A 111 -4.71 5.70 15.37
N GLN A 112 -3.85 6.52 14.76
CA GLN A 112 -4.16 7.92 14.46
C GLN A 112 -4.98 8.06 13.17
N LEU A 113 -4.92 7.06 12.29
CA LEU A 113 -5.60 7.03 11.00
C LEU A 113 -6.93 6.29 11.04
N GLN A 114 -7.42 5.89 12.22
CA GLN A 114 -8.70 5.18 12.35
C GLN A 114 -9.90 5.98 11.82
N ASP A 115 -9.81 7.31 11.81
CA ASP A 115 -10.82 8.14 11.15
C ASP A 115 -10.73 7.97 9.62
N GLU A 116 -11.76 7.33 9.06
CA GLU A 116 -11.89 7.09 7.63
C GLU A 116 -11.81 8.38 6.81
N ALA A 117 -12.37 9.49 7.31
CA ALA A 117 -12.33 10.76 6.59
C ALA A 117 -10.90 11.32 6.50
N LEU A 118 -10.14 11.22 7.60
CA LEU A 118 -8.73 11.59 7.66
C LEU A 118 -7.90 10.70 6.74
N PHE A 119 -8.05 9.38 6.83
CA PHE A 119 -7.29 8.43 6.01
C PHE A 119 -7.62 8.57 4.53
N ARG A 120 -8.88 8.82 4.16
CA ARG A 120 -9.28 9.15 2.80
C ARG A 120 -8.58 10.39 2.27
N GLY A 121 -8.38 11.41 3.10
CA GLY A 121 -7.60 12.61 2.76
C GLY A 121 -6.12 12.31 2.51
N VAL A 122 -5.51 11.46 3.34
CA VAL A 122 -4.14 10.98 3.14
C VAL A 122 -4.01 10.16 1.85
N PHE A 123 -4.98 9.28 1.59
CA PHE A 123 -5.03 8.49 0.36
C PHE A 123 -5.22 9.37 -0.88
N LEU A 124 -6.04 10.42 -0.80
CA LEU A 124 -6.20 11.41 -1.87
C LEU A 124 -4.88 12.10 -2.19
N MET A 125 -4.09 12.45 -1.17
CA MET A 125 -2.76 13.02 -1.34
C MET A 125 -1.82 12.03 -2.05
N ALA A 126 -1.88 10.74 -1.70
CA ALA A 126 -1.11 9.71 -2.40
C ALA A 126 -1.55 9.52 -3.85
N CYS A 127 -2.85 9.66 -4.16
CA CYS A 127 -3.34 9.66 -5.54
C CYS A 127 -2.84 10.87 -6.33
N TYR A 128 -2.76 12.02 -5.66
CA TYR A 128 -2.31 13.27 -6.27
C TYR A 128 -0.81 13.24 -6.58
N ILE A 129 0.05 13.06 -5.56
CA ILE A 129 1.51 13.24 -5.70
C ILE A 129 2.33 11.95 -5.50
N GLY A 130 1.68 10.89 -5.02
CA GLY A 130 2.35 9.66 -4.62
C GLY A 130 2.68 8.74 -5.79
N THR A 131 3.35 7.65 -5.46
CA THR A 131 3.70 6.57 -6.39
C THR A 131 2.75 5.39 -6.23
N THR A 132 2.69 4.52 -7.23
CA THR A 132 1.94 3.25 -7.16
C THR A 132 2.37 2.39 -5.97
N PHE A 133 3.65 2.40 -5.60
CA PHE A 133 4.17 1.72 -4.42
C PHE A 133 3.60 2.27 -3.12
N VAL A 134 3.47 3.59 -2.99
CA VAL A 134 2.87 4.22 -1.81
C VAL A 134 1.39 3.91 -1.73
N VAL A 135 0.64 4.00 -2.84
CA VAL A 135 -0.78 3.63 -2.89
C VAL A 135 -0.97 2.18 -2.43
N ASN A 136 -0.19 1.24 -2.98
CA ASN A 136 -0.24 -0.16 -2.57
C ASN A 136 0.14 -0.38 -1.11
N ALA A 137 1.10 0.39 -0.58
CA ALA A 137 1.47 0.33 0.84
C ALA A 137 0.32 0.80 1.74
N LEU A 138 -0.35 1.90 1.39
CA LEU A 138 -1.49 2.43 2.14
C LEU A 138 -2.67 1.45 2.14
N VAL A 139 -3.00 0.83 1.00
CA VAL A 139 -4.09 -0.15 0.92
C VAL A 139 -3.78 -1.41 1.73
N LYS A 140 -2.52 -1.87 1.69
CA LYS A 140 -2.14 -3.13 2.32
C LYS A 140 -1.91 -3.02 3.84
N TYR A 141 -1.34 -1.91 4.30
CA TYR A 141 -0.91 -1.73 5.69
C TYR A 141 -1.71 -0.67 6.46
N GLY A 142 -2.57 0.10 5.79
CA GLY A 142 -3.42 1.10 6.43
C GLY A 142 -4.60 0.52 7.21
N PRO A 143 -5.43 1.39 7.81
CA PRO A 143 -6.59 1.03 8.64
C PRO A 143 -7.76 0.39 7.87
N GLY A 144 -7.63 0.22 6.54
CA GLY A 144 -8.66 -0.29 5.65
C GLY A 144 -9.51 0.85 5.07
N LEU A 145 -9.51 0.99 3.75
CA LEU A 145 -10.31 1.96 3.02
C LEU A 145 -10.98 1.25 1.85
N PHE A 146 -12.28 1.43 1.71
CA PHE A 146 -13.00 0.98 0.52
C PHE A 146 -12.82 2.01 -0.58
N ILE A 147 -12.09 1.63 -1.62
CA ILE A 147 -11.75 2.51 -2.75
C ILE A 147 -12.88 2.54 -3.76
N SER A 148 -13.60 1.43 -3.97
CA SER A 148 -14.65 1.31 -4.99
C SER A 148 -15.71 2.43 -4.96
N PRO A 149 -16.25 2.89 -3.83
CA PRO A 149 -17.25 3.96 -3.81
C PRO A 149 -16.71 5.33 -4.23
N PHE A 150 -15.39 5.52 -4.12
CA PHE A 150 -14.70 6.79 -4.38
C PHE A 150 -13.75 6.70 -5.58
N GLU A 151 -13.84 5.63 -6.37
CA GLU A 151 -12.95 5.33 -7.50
C GLU A 151 -12.81 6.53 -8.45
N ASP A 152 -13.93 7.07 -8.92
CA ASP A 152 -13.94 8.23 -9.82
C ASP A 152 -13.24 9.45 -9.23
N MET A 153 -13.38 9.67 -7.93
CA MET A 153 -12.74 10.80 -7.24
C MET A 153 -11.22 10.62 -7.25
N PHE A 154 -10.73 9.44 -6.87
CA PHE A 154 -9.29 9.16 -6.81
C PHE A 154 -8.64 9.13 -8.19
N VAL A 155 -9.32 8.54 -9.18
CA VAL A 155 -8.88 8.49 -10.57
C VAL A 155 -8.80 9.90 -11.15
N HIS A 156 -9.82 10.75 -10.95
CA HIS A 156 -9.77 12.13 -11.43
C HIS A 156 -8.58 12.91 -10.84
N VAL A 157 -8.31 12.74 -9.54
CA VAL A 157 -7.18 13.42 -8.87
C VAL A 157 -5.83 12.93 -9.40
N ALA A 158 -5.66 11.62 -9.61
CA ALA A 158 -4.43 11.07 -10.18
C ALA A 158 -4.20 11.54 -11.63
N MET A 159 -5.28 11.57 -12.43
CA MET A 159 -5.23 12.04 -13.81
C MET A 159 -4.96 13.54 -13.94
N PHE A 160 -5.29 14.35 -12.93
CA PHE A 160 -4.99 15.80 -12.94
C PHE A 160 -3.49 16.09 -13.07
N LEU A 161 -2.64 15.26 -12.48
CA LEU A 161 -1.17 15.34 -12.63
C LEU A 161 -0.62 14.40 -13.71
N ASN A 162 -1.50 13.85 -14.55
CA ASN A 162 -1.17 12.87 -15.61
C ASN A 162 -0.46 11.63 -15.06
N ASN A 163 -0.77 11.24 -13.82
CA ASN A 163 -0.25 10.02 -13.21
C ASN A 163 -1.15 8.83 -13.59
N THR A 164 -1.00 8.38 -14.84
CA THR A 164 -1.80 7.28 -15.39
C THR A 164 -1.55 5.97 -14.67
N GLU A 165 -0.30 5.73 -14.23
CA GLU A 165 0.05 4.51 -13.48
C GLU A 165 -0.73 4.42 -12.18
N VAL A 166 -0.80 5.49 -11.39
CA VAL A 166 -1.59 5.51 -10.15
C VAL A 166 -3.08 5.36 -10.46
N ALA A 167 -3.60 6.04 -11.48
CA ALA A 167 -5.00 5.89 -11.90
C ALA A 167 -5.34 4.44 -12.26
N ASP A 168 -4.48 3.75 -13.01
CA ASP A 168 -4.66 2.34 -13.38
C ASP A 168 -4.62 1.44 -12.13
N THR A 169 -3.68 1.66 -11.22
CA THR A 169 -3.64 0.88 -9.96
C THR A 169 -4.90 1.06 -9.12
N ILE A 170 -5.47 2.27 -9.07
CA ILE A 170 -6.71 2.54 -8.33
C ILE A 170 -7.88 1.77 -8.95
N ARG A 171 -8.00 1.77 -10.29
CA ARG A 171 -9.02 0.99 -11.00
C ARG A 171 -8.88 -0.49 -10.71
N ASP A 172 -7.66 -1.03 -10.77
CA ASP A 172 -7.38 -2.43 -10.49
C ASP A 172 -7.78 -2.81 -9.06
N ILE A 173 -7.47 -1.96 -8.08
CA ILE A 173 -7.82 -2.20 -6.67
C ILE A 173 -9.34 -2.15 -6.48
N ALA A 174 -10.03 -1.15 -7.03
CA ALA A 174 -11.48 -1.02 -6.96
C ALA A 174 -12.19 -2.22 -7.62
N ASP A 175 -11.68 -2.69 -8.76
CA ASP A 175 -12.14 -3.88 -9.45
C ASP A 175 -12.03 -5.14 -8.57
N ILE A 176 -10.90 -5.31 -7.89
CA ILE A 176 -10.66 -6.43 -6.97
C ILE A 176 -11.64 -6.36 -5.79
N GLU A 177 -11.85 -5.18 -5.22
CA GLU A 177 -12.82 -4.96 -4.13
C GLU A 177 -14.24 -5.32 -4.57
N ARG A 178 -14.70 -4.81 -5.72
CA ARG A 178 -16.02 -5.13 -6.27
C ARG A 178 -16.19 -6.64 -6.47
N ARG A 179 -15.22 -7.31 -7.10
CA ARG A 179 -15.26 -8.77 -7.31
C ARG A 179 -15.26 -9.56 -6.00
N LYS A 180 -14.53 -9.11 -4.98
CA LYS A 180 -14.54 -9.73 -3.66
C LYS A 180 -15.91 -9.59 -3.01
N MET A 181 -16.48 -8.39 -3.04
CA MET A 181 -17.83 -8.14 -2.51
C MET A 181 -18.89 -9.00 -3.19
N PHE A 182 -18.87 -9.13 -4.53
CA PHE A 182 -19.81 -10.00 -5.25
C PHE A 182 -19.70 -11.46 -4.82
N ARG A 183 -18.48 -11.99 -4.67
CA ARG A 183 -18.26 -13.37 -4.19
C ARG A 183 -18.73 -13.57 -2.75
N ASP A 184 -18.50 -12.59 -1.89
CA ASP A 184 -18.96 -12.66 -0.50
C ASP A 184 -20.50 -12.70 -0.46
N VAL A 185 -21.18 -11.85 -1.24
CA VAL A 185 -22.65 -11.84 -1.37
C VAL A 185 -23.17 -13.17 -1.91
N GLU A 186 -22.55 -13.73 -2.95
CA GLU A 186 -22.92 -15.04 -3.52
C GLU A 186 -22.80 -16.16 -2.47
N ALA A 187 -21.72 -16.19 -1.70
CA ALA A 187 -21.52 -17.16 -0.62
C ALA A 187 -22.54 -17.03 0.53
N TYR A 188 -22.98 -15.80 0.84
CA TYR A 188 -24.03 -15.56 1.84
C TYR A 188 -25.43 -15.89 1.33
N MET A 189 -25.73 -15.60 0.05
CA MET A 189 -27.04 -15.87 -0.58
C MET A 189 -27.24 -17.35 -0.93
N LEU A 190 -26.15 -18.09 -1.17
CA LEU A 190 -26.17 -19.52 -1.47
C LEU A 190 -25.39 -20.30 -0.40
N PRO A 191 -25.91 -20.46 0.83
CA PRO A 191 -25.32 -21.38 1.79
C PRO A 191 -25.24 -22.78 1.17
N ASN A 192 -24.19 -23.54 1.51
CA ASN A 192 -23.87 -24.89 0.98
C ASN A 192 -25.04 -25.90 0.84
N SER A 193 -26.21 -25.63 1.39
CA SER A 193 -27.45 -26.38 1.15
C SER A 193 -28.02 -26.25 -0.26
N TYR A 194 -27.68 -25.20 -1.04
CA TYR A 194 -28.10 -25.07 -2.44
C TYR A 194 -27.18 -25.82 -3.43
N LEU A 195 -26.02 -26.29 -2.96
CA LEU A 195 -25.01 -26.96 -3.79
C LEU A 195 -24.99 -28.49 -3.63
N GLU A 196 -25.88 -29.08 -2.82
CA GLU A 196 -26.32 -30.46 -3.09
C GLU A 196 -27.24 -30.45 -4.31
N VAL A 197 -26.63 -30.18 -5.47
CA VAL A 197 -27.19 -30.48 -6.78
C VAL A 197 -27.28 -32.01 -6.86
N THR A 198 -28.33 -32.56 -6.26
CA THR A 198 -28.86 -33.84 -6.73
C THR A 198 -29.46 -33.58 -8.10
N GLU A 199 -29.32 -34.56 -9.00
CA GLU A 199 -29.61 -34.51 -10.45
C GLU A 199 -31.08 -34.16 -10.83
N ASP A 200 -31.88 -33.59 -9.91
CA ASP A 200 -33.31 -33.31 -10.08
C ASP A 200 -33.67 -31.81 -9.99
N THR A 201 -32.71 -30.87 -10.02
CA THR A 201 -33.03 -29.43 -10.01
C THR A 201 -33.88 -29.01 -11.20
N ASP A 202 -33.59 -29.55 -12.39
CA ASP A 202 -34.38 -29.32 -13.60
C ASP A 202 -35.80 -29.87 -13.45
N LYS A 203 -35.94 -30.96 -12.68
CA LYS A 203 -37.21 -31.61 -12.41
C LYS A 203 -38.05 -30.80 -11.42
N VAL A 204 -37.45 -30.32 -10.33
CA VAL A 204 -38.09 -29.42 -9.36
C VAL A 204 -38.53 -28.12 -10.03
N PHE A 205 -37.68 -27.54 -10.89
CA PHE A 205 -38.05 -26.33 -11.62
C PHE A 205 -39.15 -26.59 -12.64
N SER A 206 -39.13 -27.74 -13.33
CA SER A 206 -40.20 -28.15 -14.25
C SER A 206 -41.52 -28.46 -13.54
N ASP A 207 -41.48 -29.07 -12.35
CA ASP A 207 -42.66 -29.37 -11.55
C ASP A 207 -43.29 -28.10 -10.99
N PHE A 208 -42.46 -27.12 -10.59
CA PHE A 208 -42.93 -25.79 -10.17
C PHE A 208 -43.62 -25.03 -11.32
N LEU A 209 -43.03 -25.04 -12.52
CA LEU A 209 -43.62 -24.40 -13.70
C LEU A 209 -44.90 -25.09 -14.20
N ASN A 210 -45.04 -26.39 -13.92
CA ASN A 210 -46.19 -27.19 -14.33
C ASN A 210 -47.25 -27.34 -13.21
N ASP A 211 -47.05 -26.72 -12.04
CA ASP A 211 -48.02 -26.77 -10.95
C ASP A 211 -49.28 -25.97 -11.36
N PRO A 212 -50.47 -26.62 -11.42
CA PRO A 212 -51.72 -25.94 -11.78
C PRO A 212 -52.18 -24.88 -10.78
N ASN A 213 -51.56 -24.79 -9.59
CA ASN A 213 -51.76 -23.72 -8.61
C ASN A 213 -50.67 -22.64 -8.64
N SER A 214 -49.70 -22.73 -9.56
CA SER A 214 -48.70 -21.67 -9.74
C SER A 214 -49.35 -20.39 -10.26
N PRO A 215 -48.93 -19.21 -9.79
CA PRO A 215 -49.46 -17.95 -10.30
C PRO A 215 -49.17 -17.84 -11.80
N ASN A 216 -50.22 -17.64 -12.59
CA ASN A 216 -50.10 -17.55 -14.04
C ASN A 216 -49.47 -16.20 -14.43
N PHE A 217 -48.16 -16.19 -14.63
CA PHE A 217 -47.40 -14.99 -14.99
C PHE A 217 -47.60 -14.54 -16.45
N ASP A 218 -48.26 -15.36 -17.28
CA ASP A 218 -48.62 -15.04 -18.68
C ASP A 218 -50.02 -14.39 -18.80
N ALA A 219 -50.72 -14.15 -17.69
CA ALA A 219 -51.96 -13.38 -17.71
C ALA A 219 -51.63 -11.90 -17.99
N SER A 220 -51.74 -11.50 -19.26
CA SER A 220 -51.72 -10.09 -19.67
C SER A 220 -52.68 -9.27 -18.79
N PRO A 221 -52.29 -8.07 -18.30
CA PRO A 221 -53.13 -7.24 -17.46
C PRO A 221 -54.16 -6.51 -18.32
N GLU A 222 -55.08 -7.24 -18.92
CA GLU A 222 -56.29 -6.66 -19.51
C GLU A 222 -57.45 -7.09 -18.62
N HIS A 223 -57.76 -6.30 -17.57
CA HIS A 223 -59.13 -6.03 -17.07
C HIS A 223 -59.22 -5.27 -15.72
N ASP A 224 -58.11 -4.80 -15.14
CA ASP A 224 -58.16 -4.11 -13.83
C ASP A 224 -58.17 -2.57 -13.90
N GLU A 225 -58.56 -1.96 -15.03
CA GLU A 225 -58.74 -0.50 -15.11
C GLU A 225 -60.19 -0.03 -14.84
N GLN A 226 -61.18 -0.92 -14.70
CA GLN A 226 -62.57 -0.52 -14.51
C GLN A 226 -63.07 -0.44 -13.05
N LEU A 227 -62.26 -0.83 -12.06
CA LEU A 227 -62.69 -0.81 -10.65
C LEU A 227 -62.09 0.33 -9.80
N LEU A 228 -61.29 1.24 -10.39
CA LEU A 228 -60.68 2.37 -9.68
C LEU A 228 -61.34 3.74 -9.97
N ILE A 229 -62.37 3.81 -10.84
CA ILE A 229 -63.00 5.08 -11.21
C ILE A 229 -64.26 5.39 -10.35
N ASP A 230 -64.90 4.40 -9.73
CA ASP A 230 -66.16 4.61 -8.99
C ASP A 230 -65.99 4.91 -7.47
N SER A 231 -64.77 5.17 -6.99
CA SER A 231 -64.53 5.58 -5.58
C SER A 231 -64.34 7.09 -5.38
N TRP A 232 -64.48 7.91 -6.43
CA TRP A 232 -64.33 9.38 -6.34
C TRP A 232 -65.41 10.15 -7.12
N LEU A 233 -66.68 9.82 -6.90
CA LEU A 233 -67.85 10.66 -7.17
C LEU A 233 -68.88 10.45 -6.05
#